data_AF-A0A9X2IUS3-F1
#
_entry.id   AF-A0A9X2IUS3-F1
#
_cell.length_a   1.000
_cell.length_b   1.000
_cell.length_c   1.000
_cell.angle_alpha   90.00
_cell.angle_beta   90.00
_cell.angle_gamma   90.00
#
_symmetry.space_group_name_H-M   'P 1'
#
loop_
_entity.id
_entity.type
_entity.pdbx_description
1 polymer ?
#
loop_
_entity_poly.entity_id
_entity_poly.type
_entity_poly.pdbx_seq_one_letter_code
_entity_poly.pdbx_strand_id
1 'polypeptide(L)'
;MPQLRPLVLIALLVPVLGVSACTAPTPGPRINGMPANVDISAYADVHAVLNREDETMVFPIDAFFIDPRTRGRILQANALLWDECMRAGGRSYPPAEFDLTGSALVPDTNYGIWSADRAARFGYGMDPSDGAEMEAANAAYMATDADPGWEPAFEKCTDTTALLPEPGRWTAGPEAMAVAGPAKQVASDAYVLATADPDWDRARSEWSDCLVANGLRLRSGEESPWGPEVPEDPEEAIRTAVLDVQCKEETGLVETLSSLEAQYQAALIDQNRAAMDEVAEKEQEIIAQAEKILAEHGR
;
A
#
# COMPACT_ATOMS: atom_id res chain seq x y z
N MET A 1 74.99 -48.93 -20.78
CA MET A 1 73.97 -48.96 -21.87
C MET A 1 72.99 -50.07 -21.51
N PRO A 2 71.73 -49.78 -21.13
CA PRO A 2 70.67 -49.16 -21.95
C PRO A 2 69.95 -47.99 -21.21
N GLN A 3 69.56 -46.87 -21.83
CA GLN A 3 68.41 -46.59 -22.73
C GLN A 3 67.01 -46.68 -22.07
N LEU A 4 66.61 -45.54 -21.49
CA LEU A 4 65.32 -44.81 -21.56
C LEU A 4 63.95 -45.55 -21.56
N ARG A 5 63.10 -45.15 -20.59
CA ARG A 5 61.66 -44.89 -20.78
C ARG A 5 61.28 -43.62 -20.00
N PRO A 6 60.51 -42.67 -20.55
CA PRO A 6 60.06 -41.50 -19.82
C PRO A 6 58.76 -41.81 -19.07
N LEU A 7 58.71 -41.49 -17.78
CA LEU A 7 57.45 -41.39 -17.03
C LEU A 7 57.01 -39.92 -17.04
N VAL A 8 55.89 -39.68 -17.69
CA VAL A 8 55.16 -38.40 -17.67
C VAL A 8 54.55 -38.24 -16.28
N LEU A 9 55.04 -37.27 -15.49
CA LEU A 9 54.36 -36.82 -14.28
C LEU A 9 53.37 -35.71 -14.64
N ILE A 10 52.08 -36.03 -14.55
CA ILE A 10 50.98 -35.07 -14.63
C ILE A 10 50.92 -34.33 -13.29
N ALA A 11 51.23 -33.04 -13.30
CA ALA A 11 51.04 -32.15 -12.16
C ALA A 11 49.55 -31.80 -12.04
N LEU A 12 48.88 -32.36 -11.03
CA LEU A 12 47.52 -31.98 -10.63
C LEU A 12 47.58 -30.63 -9.89
N LEU A 13 47.21 -29.56 -10.60
CA LEU A 13 46.87 -28.26 -10.04
C LEU A 13 45.48 -28.35 -9.39
N VAL A 14 45.43 -28.26 -8.07
CA VAL A 14 44.19 -28.07 -7.31
C VAL A 14 43.83 -26.57 -7.34
N PRO A 15 42.70 -26.16 -7.93
CA PRO A 15 42.28 -24.77 -7.88
C PRO A 15 41.70 -24.48 -6.49
N VAL A 16 42.33 -23.56 -5.77
CA VAL A 16 41.76 -22.96 -4.56
C VAL A 16 40.59 -22.08 -5.01
N LEU A 17 39.38 -22.62 -4.90
CA LEU A 17 38.15 -21.84 -5.04
C LEU A 17 38.05 -20.91 -3.83
N GLY A 18 38.37 -19.63 -4.05
CA GLY A 18 38.06 -18.55 -3.13
C GLY A 18 36.54 -18.42 -3.03
N VAL A 19 35.97 -18.88 -1.94
CA VAL A 19 34.57 -18.62 -1.60
C VAL A 19 34.49 -17.15 -1.18
N SER A 20 34.13 -16.27 -2.12
CA SER A 20 33.65 -14.93 -1.78
C SER A 20 32.31 -15.08 -1.07
N ALA A 21 32.35 -15.18 0.25
CA ALA A 21 31.16 -15.05 1.08
C ALA A 21 30.68 -13.59 0.96
N CYS A 22 29.56 -13.37 0.29
CA CYS A 22 28.80 -12.14 0.43
C CYS A 22 28.33 -12.08 1.88
N THR A 23 29.08 -11.38 2.73
CA THR A 23 28.59 -10.98 4.05
C THR A 23 27.40 -10.06 3.82
N ALA A 24 26.20 -10.55 4.11
CA ALA A 24 25.04 -9.70 4.24
C ALA A 24 25.36 -8.56 5.23
N PRO A 25 24.92 -7.31 4.97
CA PRO A 25 25.08 -6.23 5.92
C PRO A 25 24.51 -6.65 7.27
N THR A 26 25.30 -6.49 8.34
CA THR A 26 24.79 -6.72 9.69
C THR A 26 23.72 -5.66 9.99
N PRO A 27 22.53 -6.03 10.50
CA PRO A 27 21.50 -5.06 10.84
C PRO A 27 22.08 -3.98 11.76
N GLY A 28 21.89 -2.71 11.39
CA GLY A 28 22.35 -1.58 12.17
C GLY A 28 21.69 -1.50 13.56
N PRO A 29 22.14 -0.57 14.43
CA PRO A 29 21.53 -0.34 15.73
C PRO A 29 20.03 -0.08 15.58
N ARG A 30 19.20 -0.66 16.46
CA ARG A 30 17.76 -0.38 16.53
C ARG A 30 17.42 0.39 17.80
N ILE A 31 16.58 1.42 17.70
CA ILE A 31 16.01 2.15 18.85
C ILE A 31 14.50 1.90 18.86
N ASN A 32 13.98 1.33 19.95
CA ASN A 32 12.57 0.91 20.09
C ASN A 32 12.06 0.02 18.95
N GLY A 33 12.94 -0.79 18.35
CA GLY A 33 12.59 -1.68 17.22
C GLY A 33 12.78 -1.08 15.83
N MET A 34 12.98 0.24 15.73
CA MET A 34 13.23 0.95 14.46
C MET A 34 14.73 1.04 14.14
N PRO A 35 15.13 0.98 12.86
CA PRO A 35 16.52 1.22 12.45
C PRO A 35 16.96 2.65 12.83
N ALA A 36 18.05 2.78 13.58
CA ALA A 36 18.62 4.07 13.91
C ALA A 36 19.61 4.52 12.81
N ASN A 37 19.46 5.75 12.34
CA ASN A 37 20.33 6.40 11.34
C ASN A 37 20.39 5.64 10.00
N VAL A 38 19.27 5.58 9.28
CA VAL A 38 19.22 5.08 7.91
C VAL A 38 19.82 6.12 6.97
N ASP A 39 20.90 5.75 6.27
CA ASP A 39 21.51 6.60 5.24
C ASP A 39 20.75 6.47 3.92
N ILE A 40 20.08 7.55 3.51
CA ILE A 40 19.31 7.63 2.27
C ILE A 40 20.09 8.26 1.11
N SER A 41 21.36 8.64 1.29
CA SER A 41 22.13 9.37 0.27
C SER A 41 22.29 8.61 -1.04
N ALA A 42 22.38 7.28 -0.99
CA ALA A 42 22.43 6.41 -2.16
C ALA A 42 21.09 6.31 -2.92
N TYR A 43 20.00 6.79 -2.31
CA TYR A 43 18.64 6.69 -2.83
C TYR A 43 18.07 8.06 -3.20
N ALA A 44 18.87 9.13 -3.25
CA ALA A 44 18.40 10.51 -3.46
C ALA A 44 17.55 10.73 -4.73
N ASP A 45 17.73 9.89 -5.76
CA ASP A 45 16.96 9.95 -7.01
C ASP A 45 15.63 9.18 -6.94
N VAL A 46 15.38 8.44 -5.85
CA VAL A 46 14.14 7.68 -5.63
C VAL A 46 13.03 8.64 -5.20
N HIS A 47 11.87 8.49 -5.83
CA HIS A 47 10.68 9.28 -5.58
C HIS A 47 9.43 8.41 -5.73
N ALA A 48 8.35 8.78 -5.03
CA ALA A 48 7.04 8.22 -5.30
C ALA A 48 6.53 8.73 -6.66
N VAL A 49 5.77 7.91 -7.38
CA VAL A 49 5.13 8.31 -8.62
C VAL A 49 3.74 8.85 -8.29
N LEU A 50 3.54 10.15 -8.49
CA LEU A 50 2.25 10.81 -8.29
C LEU A 50 1.39 10.69 -9.54
N ASN A 51 0.23 10.07 -9.44
CA ASN A 51 -0.79 10.05 -10.47
C ASN A 51 -1.93 11.00 -10.08
N ARG A 52 -1.94 12.19 -10.68
CA ARG A 52 -2.92 13.25 -10.39
C ARG A 52 -4.35 12.91 -10.85
N GLU A 53 -4.48 12.05 -11.87
CA GLU A 53 -5.78 11.65 -12.44
C GLU A 53 -6.49 10.66 -11.51
N ASP A 54 -5.76 9.64 -11.04
CA ASP A 54 -6.28 8.65 -10.10
C ASP A 54 -6.12 9.06 -8.63
N GLU A 55 -5.45 10.19 -8.38
CA GLU A 55 -5.08 10.68 -7.04
C GLU A 55 -4.33 9.65 -6.20
N THR A 56 -3.49 8.86 -6.85
CA THR A 56 -2.69 7.82 -6.21
C THR A 56 -1.22 8.17 -6.17
N MET A 57 -0.53 7.66 -5.15
CA MET A 57 0.91 7.78 -4.97
C MET A 57 1.49 6.37 -4.93
N VAL A 58 2.28 6.02 -5.93
CA VAL A 58 2.96 4.71 -5.98
C VAL A 58 4.35 4.86 -5.37
N PHE A 59 4.56 4.23 -4.23
CA PHE A 59 5.84 4.23 -3.53
C PHE A 59 6.61 2.92 -3.78
N PRO A 60 7.94 2.88 -3.54
CA PRO A 60 8.73 1.66 -3.69
C PRO A 60 8.18 0.43 -2.94
N ILE A 61 7.59 0.63 -1.76
CA ILE A 61 7.03 -0.48 -0.96
C ILE A 61 5.78 -1.11 -1.57
N ASP A 62 5.10 -0.45 -2.51
CA ASP A 62 3.89 -0.99 -3.16
C ASP A 62 4.15 -2.23 -3.99
N ALA A 63 5.40 -2.47 -4.38
CA ALA A 63 5.78 -3.73 -5.03
C ALA A 63 5.60 -4.97 -4.14
N PHE A 64 5.33 -4.76 -2.85
CA PHE A 64 5.15 -5.79 -1.82
C PHE A 64 3.79 -5.68 -1.11
N PHE A 65 2.83 -5.06 -1.80
CA PHE A 65 1.42 -5.07 -1.45
C PHE A 65 0.60 -5.47 -2.68
N ILE A 66 -0.50 -6.18 -2.45
CA ILE A 66 -1.46 -6.41 -3.53
C ILE A 66 -2.07 -5.08 -3.96
N ASP A 67 -1.92 -4.78 -5.26
CA ASP A 67 -2.44 -3.56 -5.86
C ASP A 67 -3.98 -3.52 -5.81
N PRO A 68 -4.60 -2.33 -5.82
CA PRO A 68 -6.04 -2.21 -5.66
C PRO A 68 -6.88 -2.97 -6.69
N ARG A 69 -6.42 -3.09 -7.95
CA ARG A 69 -7.18 -3.79 -9.00
C ARG A 69 -7.13 -5.30 -8.75
N THR A 70 -5.96 -5.82 -8.44
CA THR A 70 -5.80 -7.24 -8.06
C THR A 70 -6.55 -7.57 -6.77
N ARG A 71 -6.58 -6.64 -5.80
CA ARG A 71 -7.38 -6.79 -4.59
C ARG A 71 -8.88 -6.97 -4.89
N GLY A 72 -9.44 -6.22 -5.84
CA GLY A 72 -10.83 -6.39 -6.28
C GLY A 72 -11.13 -7.82 -6.77
N ARG A 73 -10.16 -8.45 -7.43
CA ARG A 73 -10.27 -9.85 -7.90
C ARG A 73 -10.25 -10.85 -6.74
N ILE A 74 -9.45 -10.60 -5.71
CA ILE A 74 -9.42 -11.41 -4.49
C ILE A 74 -10.74 -11.27 -3.71
N LEU A 75 -11.24 -10.04 -3.56
CA LEU A 75 -12.55 -9.77 -2.97
C LEU A 75 -13.66 -10.53 -3.70
N GLN A 76 -13.67 -10.47 -5.04
CA GLN A 76 -14.63 -11.21 -5.84
C GLN A 76 -14.51 -12.73 -5.63
N ALA A 77 -13.29 -13.28 -5.61
CA ALA A 77 -13.04 -14.69 -5.37
C ALA A 77 -13.58 -15.12 -3.98
N ASN A 78 -13.28 -14.36 -2.94
CA ASN A 78 -13.76 -14.61 -1.58
C ASN A 78 -15.30 -14.54 -1.48
N ALA A 79 -15.91 -13.55 -2.13
CA ALA A 79 -17.37 -13.41 -2.17
C ALA A 79 -18.03 -14.63 -2.83
N LEU A 80 -17.46 -15.14 -3.93
CA LEU A 80 -17.97 -16.33 -4.62
C LEU A 80 -17.86 -17.60 -3.76
N LEU A 81 -16.77 -17.77 -3.00
CA LEU A 81 -16.61 -18.90 -2.08
C LEU A 81 -17.67 -18.88 -0.96
N TRP A 82 -17.91 -17.71 -0.36
CA TRP A 82 -18.98 -17.57 0.62
C TRP A 82 -20.36 -17.81 0.03
N ASP A 83 -20.62 -17.30 -1.17
CA ASP A 83 -21.90 -17.49 -1.87
C ASP A 83 -22.15 -18.96 -2.22
N GLU A 84 -21.12 -19.72 -2.61
CA GLU A 84 -21.23 -21.16 -2.80
C GLU A 84 -21.64 -21.87 -1.50
N CYS A 85 -20.97 -21.57 -0.38
CA CYS A 85 -21.31 -22.14 0.92
C CYS A 85 -22.74 -21.79 1.34
N MET A 86 -23.14 -20.52 1.19
CA MET A 86 -24.48 -20.04 1.53
C MET A 86 -25.55 -20.74 0.67
N ARG A 87 -25.27 -20.96 -0.62
CA ARG A 87 -26.18 -21.68 -1.52
C ARG A 87 -26.33 -23.15 -1.16
N ALA A 88 -25.28 -23.80 -0.69
CA ALA A 88 -25.40 -25.17 -0.16
C ALA A 88 -26.34 -25.24 1.06
N GLY A 89 -26.47 -24.13 1.82
CA GLY A 89 -27.43 -23.96 2.92
C GLY A 89 -28.80 -23.41 2.52
N GLY A 90 -29.06 -23.19 1.24
CA GLY A 90 -30.33 -22.65 0.73
C GLY A 90 -30.48 -21.12 0.83
N ARG A 91 -29.39 -20.38 1.02
CA ARG A 91 -29.33 -18.91 1.06
C ARG A 91 -28.39 -18.36 -0.01
N SER A 92 -28.29 -17.05 -0.16
CA SER A 92 -27.28 -16.42 -1.00
C SER A 92 -26.37 -15.51 -0.16
N TYR A 93 -25.20 -15.21 -0.70
CA TYR A 93 -24.36 -14.10 -0.24
C TYR A 93 -24.42 -12.99 -1.31
N PRO A 94 -25.34 -12.02 -1.18
CA PRO A 94 -25.59 -11.02 -2.21
C PRO A 94 -24.35 -10.24 -2.71
N PRO A 95 -23.34 -9.93 -1.89
CA PRO A 95 -22.14 -9.23 -2.39
C PRO A 95 -21.42 -9.94 -3.53
N ALA A 96 -21.58 -11.26 -3.69
CA ALA A 96 -21.00 -12.01 -4.81
C ALA A 96 -21.62 -11.69 -6.18
N GLU A 97 -22.78 -11.01 -6.22
CA GLU A 97 -23.46 -10.62 -7.45
C GLU A 97 -22.96 -9.29 -8.03
N PHE A 98 -22.15 -8.55 -7.27
CA PHE A 98 -21.55 -7.28 -7.70
C PHE A 98 -20.22 -7.52 -8.40
N ASP A 99 -19.83 -6.60 -9.29
CA ASP A 99 -18.49 -6.60 -9.87
C ASP A 99 -17.52 -5.85 -8.94
N LEU A 100 -16.92 -6.58 -8.01
CA LEU A 100 -15.95 -6.02 -7.07
C LEU A 100 -14.58 -5.77 -7.73
N THR A 101 -14.37 -6.26 -8.95
CA THR A 101 -13.09 -6.12 -9.68
C THR A 101 -12.88 -4.70 -10.22
N GLY A 102 -13.96 -3.95 -10.40
CA GLY A 102 -13.96 -2.55 -10.85
C GLY A 102 -13.96 -1.51 -9.71
N SER A 103 -13.75 -1.92 -8.46
CA SER A 103 -13.78 -1.00 -7.30
C SER A 103 -12.86 0.20 -7.53
N ALA A 104 -13.41 1.41 -7.31
CA ALA A 104 -12.67 2.66 -7.47
C ALA A 104 -11.40 2.69 -6.61
N LEU A 105 -10.35 3.34 -7.13
CA LEU A 105 -9.13 3.59 -6.37
C LEU A 105 -9.45 4.55 -5.23
N VAL A 106 -8.93 4.27 -4.04
CA VAL A 106 -9.03 5.20 -2.92
C VAL A 106 -7.94 6.25 -3.09
N PRO A 107 -8.27 7.54 -3.15
CA PRO A 107 -7.28 8.60 -3.26
C PRO A 107 -6.32 8.62 -2.07
N ASP A 108 -5.02 8.72 -2.34
CA ASP A 108 -3.99 8.81 -1.33
C ASP A 108 -3.99 10.22 -0.73
N THR A 109 -4.50 10.35 0.50
CA THR A 109 -4.67 11.64 1.19
C THR A 109 -3.74 11.79 2.40
N ASN A 110 -2.67 10.99 2.45
CA ASN A 110 -1.71 10.98 3.56
C ASN A 110 -1.03 12.33 3.82
N TYR A 111 -0.99 13.21 2.80
CA TYR A 111 -0.47 14.58 2.90
C TYR A 111 -1.57 15.63 2.65
N GLY A 112 -2.82 15.27 2.94
CA GLY A 112 -4.02 16.04 2.60
C GLY A 112 -4.43 15.88 1.13
N ILE A 113 -5.42 16.68 0.70
CA ILE A 113 -5.81 16.74 -0.73
C ILE A 113 -4.68 17.37 -1.55
N TRP A 114 -4.50 16.92 -2.79
CA TRP A 114 -3.40 17.39 -3.65
C TRP A 114 -3.74 17.39 -5.15
N SER A 115 -4.95 16.96 -5.53
CA SER A 115 -5.43 17.04 -6.90
C SER A 115 -6.19 18.34 -7.15
N ALA A 116 -5.72 19.10 -8.14
CA ALA A 116 -6.35 20.37 -8.52
C ALA A 116 -7.75 20.16 -9.11
N ASP A 117 -7.95 19.09 -9.91
CA ASP A 117 -9.26 18.78 -10.50
C ASP A 117 -10.29 18.45 -9.40
N ARG A 118 -9.91 17.58 -8.46
CA ARG A 118 -10.79 17.23 -7.35
C ARG A 118 -11.08 18.42 -6.45
N ALA A 119 -10.06 19.19 -6.08
CA ALA A 119 -10.26 20.37 -5.23
C ALA A 119 -11.26 21.33 -5.87
N ALA A 120 -11.22 21.51 -7.20
CA ALA A 120 -12.15 22.35 -7.93
C ALA A 120 -13.57 21.77 -8.02
N ARG A 121 -13.72 20.45 -8.12
CA ARG A 121 -15.02 19.77 -8.27
C ARG A 121 -15.73 19.49 -6.95
N PHE A 122 -14.97 19.06 -5.95
CA PHE A 122 -15.47 18.46 -4.71
C PHE A 122 -14.93 19.12 -3.44
N GLY A 123 -13.97 20.04 -3.56
CA GLY A 123 -13.31 20.63 -2.41
C GLY A 123 -12.61 19.55 -1.56
N TYR A 124 -12.95 19.49 -0.27
CA TYR A 124 -12.51 18.43 0.65
C TYR A 124 -13.43 17.19 0.65
N GLY A 125 -14.49 17.18 -0.16
CA GLY A 125 -15.40 16.06 -0.31
C GLY A 125 -14.81 14.88 -1.10
N MET A 126 -15.55 13.78 -1.10
CA MET A 126 -15.30 12.64 -1.99
C MET A 126 -16.17 12.76 -3.25
N ASP A 127 -15.72 12.19 -4.37
CA ASP A 127 -16.60 12.02 -5.53
C ASP A 127 -17.71 11.04 -5.12
N PRO A 128 -19.01 11.40 -5.21
CA PRO A 128 -20.10 10.51 -4.83
C PRO A 128 -20.19 9.22 -5.67
N SER A 129 -19.50 9.17 -6.82
CA SER A 129 -19.38 7.96 -7.63
C SER A 129 -18.26 7.03 -7.18
N ASP A 130 -17.31 7.51 -6.37
CA ASP A 130 -16.27 6.67 -5.81
C ASP A 130 -16.89 5.62 -4.87
N GLY A 131 -16.69 4.34 -5.21
CA GLY A 131 -17.14 3.22 -4.38
C GLY A 131 -18.63 2.91 -4.45
N ALA A 132 -19.36 3.39 -5.47
CA ALA A 132 -20.79 3.12 -5.65
C ALA A 132 -21.13 1.62 -5.64
N GLU A 133 -20.33 0.79 -6.32
CA GLU A 133 -20.49 -0.67 -6.34
C GLU A 133 -20.29 -1.29 -4.95
N MET A 134 -19.30 -0.81 -4.20
CA MET A 134 -19.03 -1.26 -2.83
C MET A 134 -20.18 -0.86 -1.90
N GLU A 135 -20.71 0.35 -2.04
CA GLU A 135 -21.87 0.81 -1.28
C GLU A 135 -23.11 -0.02 -1.61
N ALA A 136 -23.33 -0.36 -2.88
CA ALA A 136 -24.42 -1.22 -3.28
C ALA A 136 -24.27 -2.66 -2.74
N ALA A 137 -23.04 -3.21 -2.75
CA ALA A 137 -22.73 -4.50 -2.16
C ALA A 137 -22.96 -4.49 -0.64
N ASN A 138 -22.55 -3.44 0.07
CA ASN A 138 -22.81 -3.25 1.49
C ASN A 138 -24.30 -3.15 1.78
N ALA A 139 -25.06 -2.38 1.00
CA ALA A 139 -26.50 -2.28 1.15
C ALA A 139 -27.21 -3.64 0.94
N ALA A 140 -26.74 -4.43 -0.03
CA ALA A 140 -27.25 -5.78 -0.27
C ALA A 140 -26.89 -6.77 0.86
N TYR A 141 -25.71 -6.61 1.47
CA TYR A 141 -25.33 -7.32 2.69
C TYR A 141 -26.27 -6.91 3.84
N MET A 142 -26.44 -5.63 4.13
CA MET A 142 -27.33 -5.18 5.22
C MET A 142 -28.79 -5.64 5.03
N ALA A 143 -29.25 -5.81 3.79
CA ALA A 143 -30.59 -6.32 3.53
C ALA A 143 -30.80 -7.77 4.00
N THR A 144 -29.74 -8.54 4.27
CA THR A 144 -29.85 -9.92 4.77
C THR A 144 -30.37 -10.00 6.21
N ASP A 145 -30.33 -8.89 6.98
CA ASP A 145 -30.91 -8.78 8.32
C ASP A 145 -32.40 -9.14 8.37
N ALA A 146 -33.10 -9.06 7.23
CA ALA A 146 -34.49 -9.47 7.10
C ALA A 146 -34.71 -11.00 7.20
N ASP A 147 -33.66 -11.81 6.99
CA ASP A 147 -33.69 -13.27 7.14
C ASP A 147 -33.02 -13.69 8.48
N PRO A 148 -33.81 -14.08 9.50
CA PRO A 148 -33.27 -14.40 10.82
C PRO A 148 -32.40 -15.67 10.84
N GLY A 149 -32.43 -16.50 9.79
CA GLY A 149 -31.54 -17.65 9.68
C GLY A 149 -30.30 -17.40 8.83
N TRP A 150 -30.12 -16.18 8.32
CA TRP A 150 -28.96 -15.82 7.51
C TRP A 150 -27.69 -15.75 8.34
N GLU A 151 -27.70 -15.01 9.46
CA GLU A 151 -26.50 -14.82 10.31
C GLU A 151 -25.91 -16.16 10.80
N PRO A 152 -26.68 -17.12 11.36
CA PRO A 152 -26.10 -18.40 11.77
C PRO A 152 -25.61 -19.26 10.60
N ALA A 153 -26.18 -19.09 9.41
CA ALA A 153 -25.71 -19.77 8.20
C ALA A 153 -24.40 -19.15 7.71
N PHE A 154 -24.28 -17.82 7.76
CA PHE A 154 -23.09 -17.10 7.37
C PHE A 154 -21.93 -17.36 8.35
N GLU A 155 -22.17 -17.36 9.66
CA GLU A 155 -21.17 -17.73 10.68
C GLU A 155 -20.59 -19.13 10.42
N LYS A 156 -21.46 -20.11 10.10
CA LYS A 156 -21.00 -21.45 9.70
C LYS A 156 -20.12 -21.39 8.45
N CYS A 157 -20.46 -20.55 7.47
CA CYS A 157 -19.67 -20.40 6.26
C CYS A 157 -18.34 -19.69 6.51
N THR A 158 -18.29 -18.68 7.37
CA THR A 158 -17.02 -18.03 7.77
C THR A 158 -16.09 -19.00 8.50
N ASP A 159 -16.63 -19.92 9.29
CA ASP A 159 -15.83 -20.92 10.01
C ASP A 159 -15.28 -22.06 9.13
N THR A 160 -15.95 -22.33 8.01
CA THR A 160 -15.66 -23.52 7.17
C THR A 160 -15.05 -23.19 5.81
N THR A 161 -15.12 -21.93 5.40
CA THR A 161 -14.62 -21.46 4.10
C THR A 161 -13.26 -20.79 4.29
N ALA A 162 -12.21 -21.41 3.78
CA ALA A 162 -10.89 -20.78 3.75
C ALA A 162 -10.86 -19.68 2.67
N LEU A 163 -10.69 -18.44 3.12
CA LEU A 163 -10.59 -17.27 2.23
C LEU A 163 -9.14 -16.96 1.92
N LEU A 164 -8.96 -16.23 0.82
CA LEU A 164 -7.69 -15.63 0.47
C LEU A 164 -7.44 -14.39 1.32
N PRO A 165 -6.21 -14.20 1.84
CA PRO A 165 -5.84 -12.93 2.46
C PRO A 165 -5.78 -11.81 1.42
N GLU A 166 -6.01 -10.58 1.87
CA GLU A 166 -5.91 -9.36 1.06
C GLU A 166 -4.79 -8.45 1.57
N PRO A 167 -3.50 -8.80 1.37
CA PRO A 167 -2.35 -8.02 1.85
C PRO A 167 -2.13 -6.67 1.14
N GLY A 168 -3.20 -5.90 0.94
CA GLY A 168 -3.11 -4.54 0.43
C GLY A 168 -2.45 -3.59 1.43
N ARG A 169 -1.95 -2.46 0.92
CA ARG A 169 -1.29 -1.39 1.69
C ARG A 169 -2.08 -1.00 2.95
N TRP A 170 -3.39 -0.82 2.82
CA TRP A 170 -4.27 -0.34 3.89
C TRP A 170 -4.99 -1.44 4.68
N THR A 171 -4.76 -2.72 4.37
CA THR A 171 -5.43 -3.84 5.06
C THR A 171 -4.73 -4.18 6.38
N ALA A 172 -5.48 -4.40 7.46
CA ALA A 172 -4.93 -4.69 8.80
C ALA A 172 -5.39 -6.04 9.41
N GLY A 173 -6.06 -6.90 8.64
CA GLY A 173 -6.50 -8.23 9.11
C GLY A 173 -5.31 -9.15 9.43
N PRO A 174 -5.45 -10.09 10.39
CA PRO A 174 -4.35 -10.94 10.84
C PRO A 174 -3.74 -11.79 9.71
N GLU A 175 -4.55 -12.27 8.77
CA GLU A 175 -4.09 -13.03 7.60
C GLU A 175 -3.30 -12.15 6.63
N ALA A 176 -3.77 -10.91 6.40
CA ALA A 176 -3.05 -9.92 5.60
C ALA A 176 -1.72 -9.52 6.27
N MET A 177 -1.69 -9.37 7.59
CA MET A 177 -0.48 -9.09 8.37
C MET A 177 0.50 -10.28 8.38
N ALA A 178 0.00 -11.52 8.36
CA ALA A 178 0.84 -12.71 8.28
C ALA A 178 1.61 -12.80 6.94
N VAL A 179 1.07 -12.18 5.88
CA VAL A 179 1.70 -12.10 4.56
C VAL A 179 2.56 -10.83 4.46
N ALA A 180 1.95 -9.65 4.55
CA ALA A 180 2.61 -8.37 4.29
C ALA A 180 3.15 -7.65 5.54
N GLY A 181 3.23 -8.34 6.69
CA GLY A 181 3.75 -7.77 7.93
C GLY A 181 5.13 -7.13 7.80
N PRO A 182 6.12 -7.78 7.16
CA PRO A 182 7.41 -7.17 6.90
C PRO A 182 7.32 -5.89 6.05
N ALA A 183 6.50 -5.89 4.99
CA ALA A 183 6.33 -4.72 4.12
C ALA A 183 5.65 -3.56 4.86
N LYS A 184 4.65 -3.86 5.71
CA LYS A 184 3.99 -2.87 6.57
C LYS A 184 4.94 -2.28 7.61
N GLN A 185 5.84 -3.09 8.16
CA GLN A 185 6.88 -2.58 9.05
C GLN A 185 7.81 -1.61 8.31
N VAL A 186 8.26 -1.96 7.10
CA VAL A 186 9.09 -1.06 6.29
C VAL A 186 8.36 0.25 5.97
N ALA A 187 7.09 0.19 5.56
CA ALA A 187 6.30 1.39 5.29
C ALA A 187 6.16 2.28 6.55
N SER A 188 5.85 1.67 7.70
CA SER A 188 5.73 2.38 8.98
C SER A 188 7.05 3.02 9.41
N ASP A 189 8.15 2.27 9.37
CA ASP A 189 9.47 2.76 9.77
C ASP A 189 9.94 3.89 8.84
N ALA A 190 9.70 3.75 7.53
CA ALA A 190 10.02 4.78 6.55
C ALA A 190 9.25 6.08 6.79
N TYR A 191 7.95 5.99 7.05
CA TYR A 191 7.12 7.16 7.37
C TYR A 191 7.62 7.87 8.63
N VAL A 192 7.90 7.12 9.70
CA VAL A 192 8.43 7.71 10.95
C VAL A 192 9.76 8.41 10.71
N LEU A 193 10.68 7.78 9.98
CA LEU A 193 11.98 8.38 9.65
C LEU A 193 11.84 9.62 8.77
N ALA A 194 10.97 9.58 7.75
CA ALA A 194 10.69 10.72 6.90
C ALA A 194 10.10 11.90 7.68
N THR A 195 9.14 11.65 8.58
CA THR A 195 8.54 12.72 9.41
C THR A 195 9.51 13.36 10.39
N ALA A 196 10.60 12.66 10.76
CA ALA A 196 11.63 13.17 11.64
C ALA A 196 12.77 13.89 10.88
N ASP A 197 12.74 13.88 9.55
CA ASP A 197 13.75 14.50 8.71
C ASP A 197 13.56 16.04 8.70
N PRO A 198 14.63 16.84 8.86
CA PRO A 198 14.51 18.31 8.83
C PRO A 198 13.90 18.87 7.54
N ASP A 199 14.00 18.15 6.43
CA ASP A 199 13.43 18.56 5.14
C ASP A 199 11.90 18.47 5.14
N TRP A 200 11.33 17.57 5.94
CA TRP A 200 9.89 17.44 6.14
C TRP A 200 9.29 18.72 6.76
N ASP A 201 9.84 19.15 7.89
CA ASP A 201 9.36 20.34 8.61
C ASP A 201 9.55 21.62 7.81
N ARG A 202 10.63 21.70 7.02
CA ARG A 202 10.87 22.81 6.10
C ARG A 202 9.78 22.89 5.03
N ALA A 203 9.54 21.80 4.29
CA ALA A 203 8.53 21.77 3.23
C ALA A 203 7.13 22.10 3.78
N ARG A 204 6.80 21.60 4.97
CA ARG A 204 5.54 21.90 5.64
C ARG A 204 5.40 23.36 6.05
N SER A 205 6.48 23.96 6.54
CA SER A 205 6.50 25.37 6.91
C SER A 205 6.28 26.26 5.69
N GLU A 206 6.94 25.98 4.56
CA GLU A 206 6.76 26.70 3.29
C GLU A 206 5.31 26.63 2.79
N TRP A 207 4.68 25.45 2.83
CA TRP A 207 3.25 25.31 2.50
C TRP A 207 2.35 26.12 3.45
N SER A 208 2.59 26.04 4.76
CA SER A 208 1.78 26.78 5.73
C SER A 208 1.92 28.30 5.58
N ASP A 209 3.11 28.78 5.26
CA ASP A 209 3.37 30.20 4.99
C ASP A 209 2.63 30.65 3.72
N CYS A 210 2.58 29.81 2.69
CA CYS A 210 1.77 30.07 1.49
C CYS A 210 0.28 30.20 1.83
N LEU A 211 -0.27 29.29 2.64
CA LEU A 211 -1.66 29.36 3.07
C LEU A 211 -1.96 30.68 3.80
N VAL A 212 -1.11 31.06 4.76
CA VAL A 212 -1.26 32.29 5.55
C VAL A 212 -1.12 33.53 4.68
N ALA A 213 -0.19 33.54 3.73
CA ALA A 213 -0.03 34.64 2.77
C ALA A 213 -1.28 34.81 1.88
N ASN A 214 -2.00 33.73 1.61
CA ASN A 214 -3.29 33.73 0.90
C ASN A 214 -4.51 33.96 1.82
N GLY A 215 -4.28 34.33 3.09
CA GLY A 215 -5.34 34.67 4.04
C GLY A 215 -6.07 33.45 4.64
N LEU A 216 -5.56 32.25 4.43
CA LEU A 216 -6.08 31.04 5.06
C LEU A 216 -5.44 30.81 6.44
N ARG A 217 -6.15 30.07 7.28
CA ARG A 217 -5.65 29.65 8.58
C ARG A 217 -5.62 28.13 8.64
N LEU A 218 -4.55 27.56 9.18
CA LEU A 218 -4.46 26.13 9.46
C LEU A 218 -5.56 25.68 10.45
N ARG A 219 -6.01 24.42 10.33
CA ARG A 219 -6.98 23.81 11.25
C ARG A 219 -6.51 23.95 12.70
N SER A 220 -7.43 24.37 13.56
CA SER A 220 -7.18 24.52 15.00
C SER A 220 -7.42 23.20 15.75
N GLY A 221 -6.72 22.99 16.85
CA GLY A 221 -6.87 21.80 17.70
C GLY A 221 -6.10 20.55 17.24
N GLU A 222 -5.37 20.66 16.13
CA GLU A 222 -4.46 19.63 15.63
C GLU A 222 -3.00 20.03 15.89
N GLU A 223 -2.17 19.10 16.37
CA GLU A 223 -0.73 19.35 16.57
C GLU A 223 -0.01 19.57 15.22
N SER A 224 -0.50 18.94 14.16
CA SER A 224 0.12 18.93 12.84
C SER A 224 -0.99 18.85 11.75
N PRO A 225 -1.63 19.97 11.41
CA PRO A 225 -2.76 19.98 10.48
C PRO A 225 -2.33 19.74 9.02
N TRP A 226 -3.10 18.91 8.31
CA TRP A 226 -2.91 18.59 6.88
C TRP A 226 -3.78 19.43 5.93
N GLY A 227 -4.39 20.49 6.45
CA GLY A 227 -5.16 21.44 5.68
C GLY A 227 -5.49 22.72 6.46
N PRO A 228 -6.01 23.74 5.77
CA PRO A 228 -6.63 24.92 6.38
C PRO A 228 -7.98 24.60 7.03
N GLU A 229 -8.50 25.53 7.81
CA GLU A 229 -9.89 25.53 8.24
C GLU A 229 -10.84 25.60 7.05
N VAL A 230 -11.85 24.74 7.09
CA VAL A 230 -12.82 24.60 6.01
C VAL A 230 -14.10 25.35 6.41
N PRO A 231 -14.50 26.39 5.66
CA PRO A 231 -15.79 27.07 5.88
C PRO A 231 -16.98 26.12 5.74
N GLU A 232 -18.09 26.44 6.41
CA GLU A 232 -19.35 25.68 6.24
C GLU A 232 -20.02 25.96 4.88
N ASP A 233 -19.78 27.14 4.30
CA ASP A 233 -20.30 27.48 2.98
C ASP A 233 -19.61 26.61 1.89
N PRO A 234 -20.36 25.87 1.05
CA PRO A 234 -19.76 24.98 0.08
C PRO A 234 -18.88 25.67 -0.98
N GLU A 235 -19.24 26.87 -1.43
CA GLU A 235 -18.45 27.60 -2.44
C GLU A 235 -17.14 28.11 -1.83
N GLU A 236 -17.18 28.58 -0.58
CA GLU A 236 -15.98 28.95 0.16
C GLU A 236 -15.11 27.74 0.51
N ALA A 237 -15.70 26.58 0.84
CA ALA A 237 -14.97 25.34 1.07
C ALA A 237 -14.20 24.88 -0.17
N ILE A 238 -14.83 24.92 -1.35
CA ILE A 238 -14.17 24.61 -2.63
C ILE A 238 -13.04 25.60 -2.91
N ARG A 239 -13.27 26.91 -2.71
CA ARG A 239 -12.24 27.93 -2.90
C ARG A 239 -11.03 27.71 -2.00
N THR A 240 -11.27 27.36 -0.74
CA THR A 240 -10.22 27.02 0.23
C THR A 240 -9.45 25.76 -0.17
N ALA A 241 -10.13 24.73 -0.68
CA ALA A 241 -9.47 23.53 -1.19
C ALA A 241 -8.58 23.81 -2.40
N VAL A 242 -9.07 24.63 -3.35
CA VAL A 242 -8.30 25.03 -4.53
C VAL A 242 -7.03 25.80 -4.12
N LEU A 243 -7.15 26.75 -3.20
CA LEU A 243 -5.99 27.49 -2.67
C LEU A 243 -5.01 26.59 -1.90
N ASP A 244 -5.52 25.61 -1.14
CA ASP A 244 -4.67 24.62 -0.47
C ASP A 244 -3.82 23.83 -1.47
N VAL A 245 -4.46 23.26 -2.49
CA VAL A 245 -3.75 22.50 -3.51
C VAL A 245 -2.79 23.38 -4.30
N GLN A 246 -3.16 24.62 -4.64
CA GLN A 246 -2.24 25.56 -5.28
C GLN A 246 -1.00 25.81 -4.43
N CYS A 247 -1.15 26.05 -3.13
CA CYS A 247 -0.01 26.20 -2.24
C CYS A 247 0.85 24.93 -2.16
N LYS A 248 0.24 23.74 -2.19
CA LYS A 248 0.98 22.47 -2.23
C LYS A 248 1.78 22.31 -3.52
N GLU A 249 1.22 22.68 -4.67
CA GLU A 249 1.91 22.64 -5.96
C GLU A 249 3.03 23.69 -6.05
N GLU A 250 2.79 24.92 -5.61
CA GLU A 250 3.78 26.01 -5.64
C GLU A 250 5.00 25.72 -4.76
N THR A 251 4.78 25.06 -3.62
CA THR A 251 5.83 24.70 -2.67
C THR A 251 6.42 23.31 -2.91
N GLY A 252 5.81 22.52 -3.81
CA GLY A 252 6.20 21.12 -4.04
C GLY A 252 6.09 20.26 -2.78
N LEU A 253 5.11 20.54 -1.91
CA LEU A 253 4.97 19.86 -0.62
C LEU A 253 4.86 18.35 -0.82
N VAL A 254 3.90 17.93 -1.64
CA VAL A 254 3.54 16.51 -1.80
C VAL A 254 4.69 15.74 -2.45
N GLU A 255 5.31 16.32 -3.48
CA GLU A 255 6.49 15.77 -4.14
C GLU A 255 7.65 15.60 -3.14
N THR A 256 7.89 16.60 -2.28
CA THR A 256 8.99 16.54 -1.30
C THR A 256 8.75 15.48 -0.23
N LEU A 257 7.57 15.48 0.42
CA LEU A 257 7.26 14.54 1.49
C LEU A 257 7.22 13.09 0.98
N SER A 258 6.57 12.87 -0.16
CA SER A 258 6.46 11.54 -0.78
C SER A 258 7.81 11.02 -1.25
N SER A 259 8.69 11.88 -1.79
CA SER A 259 10.04 11.48 -2.19
C SER A 259 10.88 11.10 -0.99
N LEU A 260 10.83 11.87 0.09
CA LEU A 260 11.58 11.58 1.30
C LEU A 260 11.17 10.21 1.91
N GLU A 261 9.87 9.94 1.99
CA GLU A 261 9.38 8.63 2.40
C GLU A 261 9.84 7.53 1.44
N ALA A 262 9.75 7.74 0.12
CA ALA A 262 10.19 6.77 -0.88
C ALA A 262 11.70 6.45 -0.76
N GLN A 263 12.53 7.43 -0.42
CA GLN A 263 13.97 7.23 -0.20
C GLN A 263 14.25 6.36 1.03
N TYR A 264 13.56 6.63 2.15
CA TYR A 264 13.66 5.77 3.33
C TYR A 264 13.11 4.37 3.06
N GLN A 265 11.99 4.25 2.33
CA GLN A 265 11.46 2.95 1.93
C GLN A 265 12.48 2.18 1.09
N ALA A 266 13.11 2.80 0.08
CA ALA A 266 14.10 2.13 -0.74
C ALA A 266 15.30 1.63 0.08
N ALA A 267 15.82 2.47 0.98
CA ALA A 267 16.90 2.08 1.88
C ALA A 267 16.52 0.90 2.80
N LEU A 268 15.29 0.89 3.31
CA LEU A 268 14.78 -0.16 4.19
C LEU A 268 14.44 -1.45 3.43
N ILE A 269 13.92 -1.35 2.20
CA ILE A 269 13.69 -2.50 1.30
C ILE A 269 15.02 -3.20 1.05
N ASP A 270 16.08 -2.46 0.73
CA ASP A 270 17.40 -3.04 0.49
C ASP A 270 17.96 -3.77 1.72
N GLN A 271 17.72 -3.23 2.92
CA GLN A 271 18.10 -3.85 4.19
C GLN A 271 17.26 -5.10 4.53
N ASN A 272 16.02 -5.19 4.01
CA ASN A 272 15.07 -6.27 4.30
C ASN A 272 14.78 -7.17 3.09
N ARG A 273 15.67 -7.19 2.09
CA ARG A 273 15.45 -7.85 0.79
C ARG A 273 14.92 -9.28 0.88
N ALA A 274 15.51 -10.12 1.75
CA ALA A 274 15.06 -11.50 1.92
C ALA A 274 13.61 -11.60 2.43
N ALA A 275 13.18 -10.71 3.32
CA ALA A 275 11.81 -10.66 3.78
C ALA A 275 10.87 -10.12 2.70
N MET A 276 11.32 -9.16 1.89
CA MET A 276 10.56 -8.63 0.76
C MET A 276 10.34 -9.69 -0.34
N ASP A 277 11.36 -10.51 -0.61
CA ASP A 277 11.24 -11.64 -1.54
C ASP A 277 10.19 -12.65 -1.05
N GLU A 278 10.17 -12.99 0.25
CA GLU A 278 9.16 -13.86 0.85
C GLU A 278 7.73 -13.28 0.76
N VAL A 279 7.57 -11.97 0.95
CA VAL A 279 6.27 -11.30 0.77
C VAL A 279 5.81 -11.43 -0.68
N ALA A 280 6.67 -11.10 -1.64
CA ALA A 280 6.35 -11.15 -3.06
C ALA A 280 5.97 -12.56 -3.53
N GLU A 281 6.66 -13.60 -3.05
CA GLU A 281 6.32 -15.00 -3.35
C GLU A 281 4.91 -15.36 -2.87
N LYS A 282 4.57 -15.03 -1.62
CA LYS A 282 3.23 -15.29 -1.06
C LYS A 282 2.14 -14.53 -1.80
N GLU A 283 2.39 -13.27 -2.18
CA GLU A 283 1.44 -12.49 -2.96
C GLU A 283 1.16 -13.14 -4.31
N GLN A 284 2.17 -13.65 -5.00
CA GLN A 284 1.99 -14.37 -6.27
C GLN A 284 1.15 -15.65 -6.09
N GLU A 285 1.34 -16.39 -5.01
CA GLU A 285 0.52 -17.57 -4.69
C GLU A 285 -0.95 -17.21 -4.47
N ILE A 286 -1.22 -16.14 -3.71
CA ILE A 286 -2.58 -15.63 -3.45
C ILE A 286 -3.25 -15.22 -4.76
N ILE A 287 -2.54 -14.48 -5.61
CA ILE A 287 -3.03 -14.02 -6.90
C ILE A 287 -3.39 -15.22 -7.78
N ALA A 288 -2.48 -16.20 -7.90
CA ALA A 288 -2.72 -17.41 -8.68
C ALA A 288 -3.95 -18.20 -8.18
N GLN A 289 -4.14 -18.26 -6.86
CA GLN A 289 -5.30 -18.93 -6.27
C GLN A 289 -6.60 -18.15 -6.52
N ALA A 290 -6.58 -16.81 -6.47
CA ALA A 290 -7.73 -15.97 -6.80
C ALA A 290 -8.16 -16.18 -8.26
N GLU A 291 -7.21 -16.18 -9.19
CA GLU A 291 -7.47 -16.45 -10.61
C GLU A 291 -8.12 -17.82 -10.83
N LYS A 292 -7.65 -18.84 -10.11
CA LYS A 292 -8.23 -20.18 -10.18
C LYS A 292 -9.68 -20.19 -9.68
N ILE A 293 -9.95 -19.57 -8.54
CA ILE A 293 -11.31 -19.50 -7.98
C ILE A 293 -12.24 -18.76 -8.94
N LEU A 294 -11.80 -17.63 -9.50
CA LEU A 294 -12.56 -16.86 -10.48
C LEU A 294 -12.84 -17.67 -11.76
N ALA A 295 -11.90 -18.49 -12.22
CA ALA A 295 -12.12 -19.36 -13.37
C ALA A 295 -13.10 -20.52 -13.08
N GLU A 296 -13.13 -21.02 -11.84
CA GLU A 296 -13.99 -22.14 -11.42
C GLU A 296 -15.41 -21.70 -11.05
N HIS A 297 -15.57 -20.51 -10.46
CA HIS A 297 -16.82 -20.03 -9.86
C HIS A 297 -17.38 -18.76 -10.54
N GLY A 298 -16.56 -18.07 -11.33
CA GLY A 298 -16.98 -16.90 -12.11
C GLY A 298 -18.03 -17.28 -13.15
N ARG A 299 -19.04 -16.43 -13.29
CA ARG A 299 -20.14 -16.62 -14.24
C ARG A 299 -19.87 -15.93 -15.56
#